data_AF-A0A932LZ50-F1
#
_entry.id   AF-A0A932LZ50-F1
#
_cell.length_a   1.000
_cell.length_b   1.000
_cell.length_c   1.000
_cell.angle_alpha   90.00
_cell.angle_beta   90.00
_cell.angle_gamma   90.00
#
_symmetry.space_group_name_H-M   'P 1'
#
loop_
_entity.id
_entity.type
_entity.pdbx_description
1 polymer ?
#
loop_
_entity_poly.entity_id
_entity_poly.type
_entity_poly.pdbx_seq_one_letter_code
_entity_poly.pdbx_strand_id
1 'polypeptide(L)'
;MIQESSNRSTDTSTRKLTNLVRVLVVLATINLIATVFLGLAPSLFVSRLNQQITTHQMGASEDPLNDFHAFPISKQVESASLIMRTEYQKTDGRIKCIIVEILKQTPNTKFYYKIGDEYPELGRMRELDTEYEAGQIAFFVGSPASMRYATSYANGHLGGANGPSIEELRQIIKAHPPKRS
;
A
#
# COMPACT_ATOMS: atom_id res chain seq x y z
N MET A 1 -55.40 -63.79 23.77
CA MET A 1 -55.69 -62.48 23.14
C MET A 1 -54.39 -61.69 23.10
N ILE A 2 -53.49 -62.02 22.17
CA ILE A 2 -52.19 -61.34 22.00
C ILE A 2 -51.85 -61.43 20.51
N GLN A 3 -51.95 -60.32 19.78
CA GLN A 3 -51.18 -60.03 18.57
C GLN A 3 -51.57 -58.63 18.07
N GLU A 4 -50.85 -57.59 18.50
CA GLU A 4 -50.83 -56.27 17.81
C GLU A 4 -49.76 -55.35 18.44
N SER A 5 -48.49 -55.52 18.10
CA SER A 5 -47.49 -54.48 18.40
C SER A 5 -46.23 -54.46 17.52
N SER A 6 -46.07 -55.37 16.55
CA SER A 6 -44.78 -55.51 15.85
C SER A 6 -44.63 -54.70 14.54
N ASN A 7 -45.61 -53.90 14.12
CA ASN A 7 -45.57 -53.23 12.79
C ASN A 7 -45.37 -51.69 12.83
N ARG A 8 -45.26 -51.05 13.99
CA ARG A 8 -45.16 -49.57 14.07
C ARG A 8 -43.74 -49.01 14.07
N SER A 9 -42.72 -49.84 14.27
CA SER A 9 -41.33 -49.39 14.44
C SER A 9 -40.55 -49.24 13.13
N THR A 10 -40.95 -49.96 12.07
CA THR A 10 -40.21 -49.98 10.79
C THR A 10 -40.45 -48.75 9.91
N ASP A 11 -41.64 -48.14 9.98
CA ASP A 11 -42.02 -47.01 9.10
C ASP A 11 -41.33 -45.68 9.47
N THR A 12 -40.94 -45.48 10.72
CA THR A 12 -40.22 -44.26 11.12
C THR A 12 -38.73 -44.31 10.79
N SER A 13 -38.14 -45.50 10.77
CA SER A 13 -36.73 -45.70 10.46
C SER A 13 -36.43 -45.54 8.97
N THR A 14 -37.32 -46.05 8.11
CA THR A 14 -37.21 -45.92 6.64
C THR A 14 -37.36 -44.47 6.18
N ARG A 15 -38.24 -43.69 6.80
CA ARG A 15 -38.41 -42.25 6.49
C ARG A 15 -37.19 -41.42 6.88
N LYS A 16 -36.56 -41.72 8.03
CA LYS A 16 -35.31 -41.05 8.46
C LYS A 16 -34.15 -41.37 7.54
N LEU A 17 -34.01 -42.63 7.12
CA LEU A 17 -32.97 -43.04 6.18
C LEU A 17 -33.16 -42.36 4.82
N THR A 18 -34.39 -42.30 4.32
CA THR A 18 -34.72 -41.65 3.04
C THR A 18 -34.38 -40.16 3.05
N ASN A 19 -34.66 -39.45 4.16
CA ASN A 19 -34.33 -38.04 4.29
C ASN A 19 -32.81 -37.81 4.35
N LEU A 20 -32.06 -38.67 5.04
CA LEU A 20 -30.61 -38.58 5.14
C LEU A 20 -29.94 -38.80 3.78
N VAL A 21 -30.41 -39.79 3.00
CA VAL A 21 -29.93 -40.03 1.63
C VAL A 21 -30.19 -38.82 0.73
N ARG A 22 -31.37 -38.20 0.82
CA ARG A 22 -31.68 -36.98 0.04
C ARG A 22 -30.74 -35.82 0.38
N VAL A 23 -30.42 -35.60 1.66
CA VAL A 23 -29.50 -34.54 2.09
C VAL A 23 -28.07 -34.80 1.59
N LEU A 24 -27.60 -36.05 1.64
CA LEU A 24 -26.28 -36.41 1.13
C LEU A 24 -26.16 -36.18 -0.37
N VAL A 25 -27.20 -36.51 -1.15
CA VAL A 25 -27.23 -36.27 -2.59
C VAL A 25 -27.15 -34.76 -2.89
N VAL A 26 -27.91 -33.93 -2.17
CA VAL A 26 -27.87 -32.47 -2.35
C VAL A 26 -26.48 -31.90 -2.03
N LEU A 27 -25.87 -32.31 -0.92
CA LEU A 27 -24.52 -31.86 -0.55
C LEU A 27 -23.47 -32.29 -1.58
N ALA A 28 -23.55 -33.52 -2.09
CA ALA A 28 -22.67 -33.99 -3.15
C ALA A 28 -22.83 -33.18 -4.45
N THR A 29 -24.06 -32.83 -4.83
CA THR A 29 -24.31 -31.99 -6.01
C THR A 29 -23.78 -30.56 -5.86
N ILE A 30 -23.93 -29.94 -4.68
CA ILE A 30 -23.39 -28.60 -4.42
C ILE A 30 -21.86 -28.61 -4.53
N ASN A 31 -21.21 -29.62 -3.95
CA ASN A 31 -19.75 -29.73 -3.98
C ASN A 31 -19.23 -29.94 -5.42
N LEU A 32 -19.93 -30.77 -6.21
CA LEU A 32 -19.62 -30.99 -7.63
C LEU A 32 -19.72 -29.68 -8.43
N ILE A 33 -20.79 -28.90 -8.23
CA ILE A 33 -20.99 -27.61 -8.91
C ILE A 33 -19.90 -26.62 -8.51
N ALA A 34 -19.54 -26.53 -7.24
CA ALA A 34 -18.47 -25.67 -6.76
C ALA A 34 -17.12 -26.02 -7.38
N THR A 35 -16.79 -27.32 -7.49
CA THR A 35 -15.55 -27.76 -8.15
C THR A 35 -15.52 -27.45 -9.65
N VAL A 36 -16.66 -27.53 -10.35
CA VAL A 36 -16.73 -27.16 -11.78
C VAL A 36 -16.61 -25.65 -11.97
N PHE A 37 -17.21 -24.84 -11.09
CA PHE A 37 -17.11 -23.38 -11.13
C PHE A 37 -15.71 -22.85 -10.79
N LEU A 38 -14.99 -23.49 -9.86
CA LEU A 38 -13.60 -23.14 -9.55
C LEU A 38 -12.59 -23.72 -10.55
N GLY A 39 -12.91 -24.84 -11.20
CA GLY A 39 -12.01 -25.51 -12.17
C GLY A 39 -11.98 -24.88 -13.56
N LEU A 40 -12.98 -24.07 -13.94
CA LEU A 40 -13.09 -23.47 -15.28
C LEU A 40 -12.63 -22.01 -15.39
N ALA A 41 -12.09 -21.41 -14.32
CA ALA A 41 -11.51 -20.06 -14.36
C ALA A 41 -10.01 -19.93 -13.97
N PRO A 42 -9.07 -20.86 -14.27
CA PRO A 42 -7.68 -20.64 -13.89
C PRO A 42 -6.90 -19.71 -14.84
N SER A 43 -7.42 -19.36 -16.02
CA SER A 43 -6.61 -18.67 -17.05
C SER A 43 -6.93 -17.20 -17.28
N LEU A 44 -8.04 -16.66 -16.76
CA LEU A 44 -8.36 -15.23 -16.90
C LEU A 44 -8.06 -14.40 -15.64
N PHE A 45 -7.86 -15.04 -14.48
CA PHE A 45 -7.49 -14.35 -13.24
C PHE A 45 -5.98 -14.31 -13.01
N VAL A 46 -5.24 -15.33 -13.47
CA VAL A 46 -3.77 -15.36 -13.35
C VAL A 46 -3.09 -14.31 -14.24
N SER A 47 -3.68 -13.97 -15.40
CA SER A 47 -3.14 -12.92 -16.27
C SER A 47 -3.24 -11.50 -15.68
N ARG A 48 -4.19 -11.24 -14.77
CA ARG A 48 -4.28 -9.94 -14.06
C ARG A 48 -3.39 -9.86 -12.83
N LEU A 49 -3.00 -10.99 -12.22
CA LEU A 49 -2.04 -11.00 -11.11
C LEU A 49 -0.58 -10.99 -11.61
N ASN A 50 -0.30 -11.52 -12.80
CA ASN A 50 1.07 -11.52 -13.34
C ASN A 50 1.47 -10.23 -14.08
N GLN A 51 0.51 -9.36 -14.47
CA GLN A 51 0.84 -8.05 -15.03
C GLN A 51 1.45 -7.07 -14.00
N GLN A 52 1.39 -7.36 -12.69
CA GLN A 52 2.08 -6.55 -11.68
C GLN A 52 3.51 -7.03 -11.35
N ILE A 53 3.95 -8.19 -11.87
CA ILE A 53 5.25 -8.78 -11.50
C ILE A 53 6.25 -8.78 -12.67
N THR A 54 5.84 -8.44 -13.90
CA THR A 54 6.73 -8.39 -15.07
C THR A 54 6.71 -7.02 -15.76
N THR A 55 7.09 -5.96 -15.03
CA THR A 55 7.58 -4.71 -15.65
C THR A 55 8.89 -4.29 -14.98
N HIS A 56 9.87 -5.20 -14.95
CA HIS A 56 11.27 -4.81 -14.94
C HIS A 56 11.90 -5.39 -16.20
N GLN A 57 12.48 -4.49 -17.00
CA GLN A 57 13.28 -4.74 -18.21
C GLN A 57 12.51 -5.06 -19.50
N MET A 58 12.06 -4.00 -20.18
CA MET A 58 12.59 -3.65 -21.50
C MET A 58 11.99 -2.30 -21.95
N GLY A 59 12.87 -1.35 -22.25
CA GLY A 59 12.53 0.01 -22.64
C GLY A 59 13.15 1.03 -21.69
N ALA A 60 14.39 1.43 -21.96
CA ALA A 60 14.91 2.71 -21.51
C ALA A 60 14.09 3.82 -22.21
N SER A 61 12.86 4.05 -21.75
CA SER A 61 12.31 5.38 -21.80
C SER A 61 13.05 6.16 -20.72
N GLU A 62 13.93 7.06 -21.13
CA GLU A 62 14.54 8.05 -20.25
C GLU A 62 13.39 8.88 -19.63
N ASP A 63 12.83 8.43 -18.50
CA ASP A 63 12.00 9.30 -17.67
C ASP A 63 12.96 10.39 -17.20
N PRO A 64 12.79 11.67 -17.62
CA PRO A 64 13.67 12.75 -17.17
C PRO A 64 13.66 12.94 -15.64
N LEU A 65 12.78 12.21 -14.91
CA LEU A 65 12.73 12.15 -13.46
C LEU A 65 13.49 10.97 -12.84
N ASN A 66 14.11 10.07 -13.62
CA ASN A 66 14.93 8.97 -13.06
C ASN A 66 16.08 9.50 -12.19
N ASP A 67 16.61 10.67 -12.56
CA ASP A 67 17.71 11.34 -11.86
C ASP A 67 17.24 12.51 -11.00
N PHE A 68 15.98 12.53 -10.55
CA PHE A 68 15.45 13.63 -9.72
C PHE A 68 16.35 13.94 -8.51
N HIS A 69 16.95 12.90 -7.90
CA HIS A 69 17.87 13.01 -6.78
C HIS A 69 19.20 13.70 -7.13
N ALA A 70 19.63 13.66 -8.40
CA ALA A 70 20.85 14.28 -8.89
C ALA A 70 20.67 15.78 -9.22
N PHE A 71 19.42 16.26 -9.28
CA PHE A 71 19.15 17.68 -9.54
C PHE A 71 19.67 18.55 -8.39
N PRO A 72 20.11 19.79 -8.68
CA PRO A 72 20.31 20.79 -7.64
C PRO A 72 19.03 20.99 -6.82
N ILE A 73 19.16 21.25 -5.52
CA ILE A 73 18.03 21.36 -4.59
C ILE A 73 16.97 22.38 -5.06
N SER A 74 17.38 23.50 -5.66
CA SER A 74 16.46 24.48 -6.24
C SER A 74 15.59 23.90 -7.35
N LYS A 75 16.18 23.06 -8.21
CA LYS A 75 15.46 22.40 -9.31
C LYS A 75 14.57 21.27 -8.81
N GLN A 76 15.00 20.54 -7.78
CA GLN A 76 14.14 19.57 -7.08
C GLN A 76 12.91 20.29 -6.50
N VAL A 77 13.12 21.41 -5.81
CA VAL A 77 12.04 22.22 -5.24
C VAL A 77 11.11 22.75 -6.32
N GLU A 78 11.64 23.32 -7.41
CA GLU A 78 10.83 23.83 -8.52
C GLU A 78 9.92 22.74 -9.09
N SER A 79 10.48 21.55 -9.34
CA SER A 79 9.81 20.43 -9.99
C SER A 79 8.82 19.71 -9.08
N ALA A 80 9.03 19.77 -7.76
CA ALA A 80 8.15 19.12 -6.80
C ALA A 80 6.76 19.76 -6.75
N SER A 81 5.72 18.94 -6.90
CA SER A 81 4.33 19.31 -6.63
C SER A 81 3.99 19.27 -5.14
N LEU A 82 4.69 18.43 -4.38
CA LEU A 82 4.58 18.37 -2.92
C LEU A 82 5.95 18.08 -2.29
N ILE A 83 6.24 18.75 -1.17
CA ILE A 83 7.40 18.46 -0.33
C ILE A 83 6.88 18.32 1.09
N MET A 84 7.24 17.24 1.77
CA MET A 84 6.84 17.00 3.16
C MET A 84 8.02 16.59 4.03
N ARG A 85 7.89 16.85 5.33
CA ARG A 85 8.78 16.35 6.37
C ARG A 85 8.07 15.29 7.19
N THR A 86 8.77 14.19 7.42
CA THR A 86 8.34 13.15 8.35
C THR A 86 9.29 13.06 9.53
N GLU A 87 8.81 12.52 10.64
CA GLU A 87 9.62 12.11 11.78
C GLU A 87 9.49 10.61 12.01
N TYR A 88 10.57 9.98 12.48
CA TYR A 88 10.52 8.57 12.86
C TYR A 88 9.88 8.41 14.24
N GLN A 89 8.91 7.52 14.34
CA GLN A 89 8.34 7.10 15.62
C GLN A 89 8.51 5.59 15.79
N LYS A 90 9.08 5.18 16.93
CA LYS A 90 9.15 3.77 17.31
C LYS A 90 7.86 3.37 17.99
N THR A 91 7.15 2.39 17.44
CA THR A 91 5.92 1.83 18.02
C THR A 91 5.96 0.33 17.86
N ASP A 92 5.81 -0.42 18.95
CA ASP A 92 5.72 -1.89 18.95
C ASP A 92 6.86 -2.59 18.20
N GLY A 93 8.09 -2.09 18.37
CA GLY A 93 9.26 -2.66 17.69
C GLY A 93 9.29 -2.42 16.18
N ARG A 94 8.49 -1.49 15.65
CA ARG A 94 8.56 -1.01 14.26
C ARG A 94 8.81 0.49 14.23
N ILE A 95 9.49 0.94 13.18
CA ILE A 95 9.66 2.36 12.86
C ILE A 95 8.53 2.80 11.93
N LYS A 96 7.82 3.86 12.30
CA LYS A 96 6.82 4.55 11.48
C LYS A 96 7.38 5.90 11.04
N CYS A 97 7.08 6.31 9.82
CA CYS A 97 7.36 7.67 9.35
C CYS A 97 6.08 8.49 9.44
N ILE A 98 5.98 9.36 10.43
CA ILE A 98 4.80 10.20 10.65
C ILE A 98 5.00 11.54 9.96
N ILE A 99 4.04 11.97 9.15
CA ILE A 99 4.08 13.28 8.49
C ILE A 99 3.89 14.36 9.55
N VAL A 100 4.90 15.20 9.76
CA VAL A 100 4.83 16.27 10.75
C VAL A 100 4.61 17.64 10.10
N GLU A 101 4.93 17.77 8.81
CA GLU A 101 4.79 19.03 8.10
C GLU A 101 4.70 18.85 6.59
N ILE A 102 3.84 19.65 5.95
CA ILE A 102 3.82 19.83 4.49
C ILE A 102 4.48 21.18 4.18
N LEU A 103 5.67 21.14 3.58
CA LEU A 103 6.51 22.31 3.32
C LEU A 103 6.09 23.04 2.03
N LYS A 104 5.62 22.27 1.04
CA LYS A 104 5.14 22.77 -0.24
C LYS A 104 4.01 21.89 -0.73
N GLN A 105 2.96 22.51 -1.27
CA GLN A 105 1.93 21.83 -2.05
C GLN A 105 1.44 22.76 -3.16
N THR A 106 1.53 22.31 -4.41
CA THR A 106 0.98 23.05 -5.56
C THR A 106 -0.55 22.97 -5.54
N PRO A 107 -1.27 24.06 -5.84
CA PRO A 107 -2.74 24.04 -5.91
C PRO A 107 -3.27 22.86 -6.74
N ASN A 108 -4.38 22.27 -6.30
CA ASN A 108 -5.03 21.12 -6.96
C ASN A 108 -4.20 19.82 -7.03
N THR A 109 -3.04 19.76 -6.37
CA THR A 109 -2.27 18.51 -6.24
C THR A 109 -3.00 17.53 -5.33
N LYS A 110 -3.41 16.38 -5.88
CA LYS A 110 -4.02 15.30 -5.10
C LYS A 110 -2.95 14.60 -4.28
N PHE A 111 -3.03 14.75 -2.96
CA PHE A 111 -2.21 14.03 -1.98
C PHE A 111 -3.15 13.48 -0.91
N TYR A 112 -3.07 12.18 -0.64
CA TYR A 112 -4.09 11.45 0.13
C TYR A 112 -3.74 11.27 1.61
N TYR A 113 -2.63 11.86 2.06
CA TYR A 113 -2.20 11.85 3.45
C TYR A 113 -2.28 13.26 4.04
N LYS A 114 -2.44 13.36 5.36
CA LYS A 114 -2.40 14.60 6.13
C LYS A 114 -1.30 14.55 7.18
N ILE A 115 -1.01 15.71 7.78
CA ILE A 115 -0.15 15.79 8.97
C ILE A 115 -0.73 14.89 10.06
N GLY A 116 0.14 14.08 10.67
CA GLY A 116 -0.18 13.05 11.65
C GLY A 116 -0.33 11.64 11.08
N ASP A 117 -0.48 11.49 9.75
CA ASP A 117 -0.59 10.16 9.14
C ASP A 117 0.80 9.48 9.01
N GLU A 118 0.81 8.15 9.02
CA GLU A 118 1.97 7.35 8.64
C GLU A 118 2.12 7.33 7.11
N TYR A 119 3.32 7.60 6.60
CA TYR A 119 3.68 7.35 5.20
C TYR A 119 4.49 6.04 5.09
N PRO A 120 3.88 4.92 4.69
CA PRO A 120 4.46 3.59 4.90
C PRO A 120 5.71 3.29 4.06
N GLU A 121 5.90 3.97 2.92
CA GLU A 121 7.02 3.69 2.02
C GLU A 121 8.37 4.13 2.61
N LEU A 122 8.37 5.15 3.46
CA LEU A 122 9.59 5.66 4.11
C LEU A 122 9.99 4.85 5.35
N GLY A 123 9.05 4.12 5.97
CA GLY A 123 9.30 3.33 7.18
C GLY A 123 9.94 1.96 6.93
N ARG A 124 9.92 1.47 5.68
CA ARG A 124 10.43 0.12 5.34
C ARG A 124 11.95 0.03 5.21
N MET A 125 12.65 1.16 5.11
CA MET A 125 14.00 1.20 4.58
C MET A 125 15.12 1.10 5.62
N ARG A 126 14.82 0.95 6.93
CA ARG A 126 15.86 0.90 7.98
C ARG A 126 15.61 -0.19 9.02
N GLU A 127 16.65 -0.97 9.28
CA GLU A 127 16.71 -1.95 10.36
C GLU A 127 16.67 -1.26 11.73
N LEU A 128 16.18 -1.98 12.74
CA LEU A 128 15.76 -1.45 14.03
C LEU A 128 16.88 -1.00 14.97
N ASP A 129 18.15 -1.25 14.64
CA ASP A 129 19.28 -1.13 15.57
C ASP A 129 20.17 0.11 15.35
N THR A 130 19.81 1.02 14.45
CA THR A 130 20.55 2.28 14.28
C THR A 130 19.93 3.41 15.09
N GLU A 131 20.77 4.25 15.71
CA GLU A 131 20.33 5.52 16.29
C GLU A 131 19.51 6.29 15.23
N TYR A 132 18.23 6.53 15.52
CA TYR A 132 17.31 7.09 14.55
C TYR A 132 17.65 8.57 14.33
N GLU A 133 17.83 8.95 13.07
CA GLU A 133 17.79 10.35 12.67
C GLU A 133 16.42 10.97 13.01
N ALA A 134 16.27 12.29 12.93
CA ALA A 134 15.00 12.93 13.28
C ALA A 134 13.86 12.51 12.32
N GLY A 135 14.17 12.23 11.05
CA GLY A 135 13.19 11.79 10.06
C GLY A 135 13.67 11.86 8.62
N GLN A 136 12.78 12.26 7.71
CA GLN A 136 13.08 12.41 6.28
C GLN A 136 12.37 13.61 5.66
N ILE A 137 12.95 14.16 4.60
CA ILE A 137 12.27 15.06 3.65
C ILE A 137 11.98 14.29 2.38
N ALA A 138 10.72 14.31 1.94
CA ALA A 138 10.29 13.62 0.73
C ALA A 138 9.74 14.61 -0.31
N PHE A 139 10.15 14.40 -1.55
CA PHE A 139 9.80 15.17 -2.74
C PHE A 139 8.89 14.36 -3.64
N PHE A 140 7.80 14.97 -4.05
CA PHE A 140 6.76 14.35 -4.86
C PHE A 140 6.51 15.15 -6.13
N VAL A 141 6.17 14.45 -7.21
CA VAL A 141 5.88 15.05 -8.52
C VAL A 141 4.54 14.53 -9.04
N GLY A 142 3.80 15.39 -9.75
CA GLY A 142 2.53 15.06 -10.39
C GLY A 142 1.29 15.26 -9.51
N SER A 143 0.14 14.84 -10.03
CA SER A 143 -1.18 14.79 -9.37
C SER A 143 -1.96 13.59 -9.93
N PRO A 144 -2.19 12.50 -9.16
CA PRO A 144 -1.78 12.31 -7.77
C PRO A 144 -0.27 12.42 -7.56
N ALA A 145 0.12 13.03 -6.44
CA ALA A 145 1.52 13.21 -6.08
C ALA A 145 2.18 11.85 -5.82
N SER A 146 3.23 11.54 -6.59
CA SER A 146 4.04 10.33 -6.42
C SER A 146 5.42 10.70 -5.90
N MET A 147 5.91 9.99 -4.90
CA MET A 147 7.25 10.20 -4.35
C MET A 147 8.29 9.93 -5.44
N ARG A 148 9.27 10.83 -5.57
CA ARG A 148 10.41 10.69 -6.51
C ARG A 148 11.74 10.63 -5.79
N TYR A 149 11.86 11.27 -4.64
CA TYR A 149 13.08 11.27 -3.85
C TYR A 149 12.75 11.50 -2.39
N ALA A 150 13.53 10.86 -1.52
CA ALA A 150 13.53 11.16 -0.10
C ALA A 150 14.98 11.17 0.41
N THR A 151 15.26 12.09 1.32
CA THR A 151 16.55 12.23 1.95
C THR A 151 16.38 12.31 3.46
N SER A 152 17.41 11.91 4.19
CA SER A 152 17.35 11.92 5.64
C SER A 152 17.28 13.35 6.19
N TYR A 153 16.70 13.51 7.36
CA TYR A 153 16.60 14.79 8.05
C TYR A 153 17.06 14.61 9.49
N ALA A 154 18.12 15.30 9.87
CA ALA A 154 18.70 15.24 11.20
C ALA A 154 19.32 16.57 11.58
N ASN A 155 19.22 16.96 12.85
CA ASN A 155 19.86 18.18 13.38
C ASN A 155 19.54 19.44 12.57
N GLY A 156 18.32 19.54 12.01
CA GLY A 156 17.90 20.68 11.20
C GLY A 156 18.35 20.66 9.74
N HIS A 157 19.09 19.63 9.29
CA HIS A 157 19.68 19.57 7.95
C HIS A 157 19.20 18.37 7.14
N LEU A 158 19.18 18.54 5.82
CA LEU A 158 18.84 17.51 4.83
C LEU A 158 20.09 16.70 4.48
N GLY A 159 19.99 15.37 4.43
CA GLY A 159 21.10 14.48 4.02
C GLY A 159 22.27 14.45 5.01
N GLY A 160 22.06 14.84 6.27
CA GLY A 160 23.08 14.90 7.31
C GLY A 160 23.64 16.32 7.55
N ALA A 161 24.69 16.42 8.38
CA ALA A 161 25.18 17.69 8.92
C ALA A 161 25.75 18.69 7.89
N ASN A 162 26.08 18.23 6.68
CA ASN A 162 26.68 19.06 5.63
C ASN A 162 25.70 19.47 4.52
N GLY A 163 24.45 18.99 4.56
CA GLY A 163 23.46 19.39 3.57
C GLY A 163 22.71 20.64 3.98
N PRO A 164 21.76 21.12 3.14
CA PRO A 164 21.03 22.35 3.42
C PRO A 164 20.21 22.26 4.71
N SER A 165 20.16 23.36 5.46
CA SER A 165 19.22 23.51 6.57
C SER A 165 17.76 23.52 6.10
N ILE A 166 16.84 23.18 7.00
CA ILE A 166 15.41 23.27 6.72
C ILE A 166 14.98 24.72 6.48
N GLU A 167 15.63 25.69 7.12
CA GLU A 167 15.43 27.11 6.88
C GLU A 167 15.81 27.50 5.46
N GLU A 168 16.97 27.06 4.96
CA GLU A 168 17.39 27.29 3.57
C GLU A 168 16.41 26.65 2.59
N LEU A 169 15.96 25.41 2.84
CA LEU A 169 14.94 24.76 2.02
C LEU A 169 13.66 25.60 1.96
N ARG A 170 13.19 26.13 3.08
CA ARG A 170 12.01 27.02 3.12
C ARG A 170 12.24 28.30 2.32
N GLN A 171 13.44 28.89 2.37
CA GLN A 171 13.74 30.07 1.56
C GLN A 171 13.70 29.74 0.07
N ILE A 172 14.25 28.59 -0.33
CA ILE A 172 14.21 28.12 -1.73
C ILE A 172 12.75 27.89 -2.17
N ILE A 173 11.91 27.28 -1.32
CA ILE A 173 10.48 27.09 -1.58
C ILE A 173 9.77 28.44 -1.75
N LYS A 174 10.05 29.42 -0.88
CA LYS A 174 9.49 30.78 -0.99
C LYS A 174 9.92 31.47 -2.28
N ALA A 175 11.16 31.28 -2.72
CA ALA A 175 11.67 31.82 -3.97
C ALA A 175 11.06 31.13 -5.22
N HIS A 176 10.54 29.90 -5.07
CA HIS A 176 9.92 29.12 -6.14
C HIS A 176 8.48 28.73 -5.75
N PRO A 177 7.58 29.72 -5.59
CA PRO A 177 6.22 29.45 -5.17
C PRO A 177 5.52 28.53 -6.18
N PRO A 178 4.59 27.68 -5.73
CA PRO A 178 3.89 26.78 -6.63
C PRO A 178 3.16 27.55 -7.73
N LYS A 179 3.41 27.18 -8.99
CA LYS A 179 2.75 27.78 -10.15
C LYS A 179 1.26 27.44 -10.10
N ARG A 180 0.40 28.46 -10.20
CA ARG A 180 -1.05 28.28 -10.35
C ARG A 180 -1.30 27.88 -11.82
N SER A 181 -1.65 26.63 -12.05
CA SER A 181 -2.13 26.12 -13.35
C SER A 181 -3.57 26.53 -13.59
#